data_AF-A0A4P5WMW8-F1
#
_entry.id   AF-A0A4P5WMW8-F1
#
_cell.length_a   1.000
_cell.length_b   1.000
_cell.length_c   1.000
_cell.angle_alpha   90.00
_cell.angle_beta   90.00
_cell.angle_gamma   90.00
#
_symmetry.space_group_name_H-M   'P 1'
#
loop_
_entity.id
_entity.type
_entity.pdbx_description
1 polymer ?
#
loop_
_entity_poly.entity_id
_entity_poly.type
_entity_poly.pdbx_seq_one_letter_code
_entity_poly.pdbx_strand_id
1 'polypeptide(L)'
;MTQRTAARLLAGGLVAILLLLTLFPGDSSGKENQIFEQFTRHIGQQIHKDKQAFARASSCMTWFYHKAKAPPPTAQGISWQAESHPEVDCPRAYPGGINEARDDFSKTQSLLSVSLTSYEFALVADRNDDATYSRTELQDLFRALALPYDERDQAQKQITLLTERSDSWYRNRNMDALMQGMSDLYERGYRVTPSDRSELNRVMR
;
A
#
# COMPACT_ATOMS: atom_id res chain seq x y z
N MET A 1 -36.93 8.61 -66.64
CA MET A 1 -35.67 8.97 -65.95
C MET A 1 -36.01 9.32 -64.52
N THR A 2 -35.72 8.47 -63.53
CA THR A 2 -35.52 8.81 -62.08
C THR A 2 -35.65 7.55 -61.22
N GLN A 3 -34.62 6.70 -61.16
CA GLN A 3 -34.57 5.64 -60.14
C GLN A 3 -33.15 5.07 -59.92
N ARG A 4 -32.11 5.92 -59.91
CA ARG A 4 -30.72 5.46 -59.69
C ARG A 4 -29.90 6.26 -58.69
N THR A 5 -30.46 7.28 -58.05
CA THR A 5 -29.69 8.21 -57.19
C THR A 5 -29.82 7.96 -55.68
N ALA A 6 -30.79 7.17 -55.21
CA ALA A 6 -30.98 6.97 -53.76
C ALA A 6 -30.03 5.93 -53.12
N ALA A 7 -29.50 4.97 -53.91
CA ALA A 7 -28.74 3.85 -53.35
C ALA A 7 -27.26 4.16 -53.03
N ARG A 8 -26.72 5.30 -53.47
CA ARG A 8 -25.28 5.63 -53.30
C ARG A 8 -24.96 6.48 -52.07
N LEU A 9 -25.96 7.10 -51.44
CA LEU A 9 -25.74 7.97 -50.27
C LEU A 9 -25.73 7.21 -48.93
N LEU A 10 -26.31 6.01 -48.88
CA LEU A 10 -26.34 5.19 -47.65
C LEU A 10 -25.08 4.33 -47.46
N ALA A 11 -24.36 4.02 -48.54
CA ALA A 11 -23.12 3.24 -48.46
C ALA A 11 -21.91 4.05 -47.96
N GLY A 12 -21.90 5.37 -48.18
CA GLY A 12 -20.80 6.24 -47.74
C GLY A 12 -20.82 6.59 -46.25
N GLY A 13 -22.01 6.75 -45.67
CA GLY A 13 -22.18 7.12 -44.25
C GLY A 13 -21.82 5.98 -43.28
N LEU A 14 -22.12 4.73 -43.65
CA LEU A 14 -21.80 3.56 -42.82
C LEU A 14 -20.30 3.25 -42.77
N VAL A 15 -19.58 3.49 -43.87
CA VAL A 15 -18.11 3.27 -43.91
C VAL A 15 -17.37 4.31 -43.06
N ALA A 16 -17.83 5.57 -43.02
CA ALA A 16 -17.22 6.61 -42.20
C ALA A 16 -17.43 6.39 -40.68
N ILE A 17 -18.57 5.83 -40.26
CA ILE A 17 -18.84 5.52 -38.85
C ILE A 17 -18.05 4.29 -38.37
N LEU A 18 -17.87 3.29 -39.24
CA LEU A 18 -17.03 2.12 -38.94
C LEU A 18 -15.52 2.45 -38.89
N LEU A 19 -15.06 3.49 -39.61
CA LEU A 19 -13.67 3.97 -39.56
C LEU A 19 -13.36 4.89 -38.38
N LEU A 20 -14.37 5.49 -37.74
CA LEU A 20 -14.18 6.32 -36.54
C LEU A 20 -14.16 5.48 -35.24
N LEU A 21 -14.68 4.26 -35.26
CA LEU A 21 -14.64 3.33 -34.12
C LEU A 21 -13.32 2.55 -34.00
N THR A 22 -12.44 2.61 -35.00
CA THR A 22 -11.10 1.97 -34.94
C THR A 22 -9.97 2.93 -34.58
N LEU A 23 -10.27 4.22 -34.37
CA LEU A 23 -9.27 5.26 -34.05
C LEU A 23 -9.15 5.58 -32.55
N PHE A 24 -9.94 4.93 -31.69
CA PHE A 24 -9.76 5.00 -30.24
C PHE A 24 -9.45 3.60 -29.70
N PRO A 25 -8.16 3.19 -29.62
CA PRO A 25 -7.76 2.15 -28.70
C PRO A 25 -7.84 2.74 -27.28
N GLY A 26 -9.06 2.93 -26.79
CA GLY A 26 -9.34 3.27 -25.41
C GLY A 26 -9.27 2.02 -24.55
N ASP A 27 -8.07 1.46 -24.38
CA ASP A 27 -7.84 0.28 -23.53
C ASP A 27 -6.66 0.47 -22.55
N SER A 28 -6.10 1.68 -22.49
CA SER A 28 -5.04 2.02 -21.51
C SER A 28 -5.55 1.99 -20.07
N SER A 29 -6.83 2.34 -19.88
CA SER A 29 -7.45 2.46 -18.55
C SER A 29 -7.50 1.14 -17.77
N GLY A 30 -7.74 0.00 -18.43
CA GLY A 30 -7.83 -1.29 -17.73
C GLY A 30 -6.48 -1.78 -17.20
N LYS A 31 -5.38 -1.46 -17.90
CA LYS A 31 -4.02 -1.91 -17.57
C LYS A 31 -3.42 -1.11 -16.42
N GLU A 32 -3.63 0.21 -16.41
CA GLU A 32 -3.16 1.16 -15.38
C GLU A 32 -3.91 0.96 -14.05
N ASN A 33 -5.22 0.70 -14.10
CA ASN A 33 -6.04 0.39 -12.92
C ASN A 33 -5.55 -0.86 -12.17
N GLN A 34 -5.11 -1.90 -12.90
CA GLN A 34 -4.64 -3.15 -12.29
C GLN A 34 -3.36 -2.96 -11.45
N ILE A 35 -2.47 -2.03 -11.84
CA ILE A 35 -1.16 -1.87 -11.18
C ILE A 35 -1.34 -1.25 -9.79
N PHE A 36 -2.08 -0.14 -9.70
CA PHE A 36 -2.39 0.51 -8.42
C PHE A 36 -3.04 -0.48 -7.46
N GLU A 37 -4.12 -1.14 -7.90
CA GLU A 37 -4.90 -2.06 -7.09
C GLU A 37 -4.06 -3.22 -6.57
N GLN A 38 -3.25 -3.87 -7.42
CA GLN A 38 -2.44 -5.00 -6.99
C GLN A 38 -1.28 -4.59 -6.09
N PHE A 39 -0.62 -3.47 -6.39
CA PHE A 39 0.49 -2.98 -5.57
C PHE A 39 0.03 -2.56 -4.18
N THR A 40 -1.01 -1.75 -4.08
CA THR A 40 -1.58 -1.33 -2.79
C THR A 40 -2.17 -2.50 -2.01
N ARG A 41 -2.83 -3.47 -2.68
CA ARG A 41 -3.29 -4.71 -2.04
C ARG A 41 -2.15 -5.52 -1.45
N HIS A 42 -1.04 -5.67 -2.17
CA HIS A 42 0.14 -6.40 -1.68
C HIS A 42 0.66 -5.79 -0.38
N ILE A 43 0.85 -4.47 -0.35
CA ILE A 43 1.29 -3.76 0.86
C ILE A 43 0.23 -3.85 1.96
N GLY A 44 -1.06 -3.73 1.63
CA GLY A 44 -2.16 -3.86 2.59
C GLY A 44 -2.20 -5.24 3.28
N GLN A 45 -1.93 -6.32 2.55
CA GLN A 45 -1.80 -7.66 3.13
C GLN A 45 -0.60 -7.75 4.08
N GLN A 46 0.51 -7.07 3.75
CA GLN A 46 1.68 -7.00 4.61
C GLN A 46 1.37 -6.24 5.92
N ILE A 47 0.72 -5.08 5.84
CA ILE A 47 0.25 -4.32 7.02
C ILE A 47 -0.62 -5.17 7.92
N HIS A 48 -1.55 -5.95 7.36
CA HIS A 48 -2.40 -6.82 8.16
C HIS A 48 -1.60 -7.85 8.97
N LYS A 49 -0.59 -8.47 8.35
CA LYS A 49 0.32 -9.40 9.05
C LYS A 49 1.13 -8.70 10.13
N ASP A 50 1.67 -7.51 9.84
CA ASP A 50 2.48 -6.75 10.78
C ASP A 50 1.67 -6.27 11.98
N LYS A 51 0.40 -5.86 11.77
CA LYS A 51 -0.53 -5.53 12.85
C LYS A 51 -0.77 -6.70 13.79
N GLN A 52 -1.00 -7.90 13.25
CA GLN A 52 -1.20 -9.09 14.08
C GLN A 52 0.06 -9.43 14.87
N ALA A 53 1.24 -9.35 14.24
CA ALA A 53 2.52 -9.58 14.90
C ALA A 53 2.78 -8.55 16.02
N PHE A 54 2.57 -7.27 15.73
CA PHE A 54 2.70 -6.18 16.70
C PHE A 54 1.72 -6.31 17.86
N ALA A 55 0.45 -6.62 17.59
CA ALA A 55 -0.57 -6.81 18.62
C ALA A 55 -0.20 -7.97 19.57
N ARG A 56 0.33 -9.08 19.03
CA ARG A 56 0.80 -10.21 19.82
C ARG A 56 1.99 -9.82 20.71
N ALA A 57 3.02 -9.21 20.13
CA ALA A 57 4.21 -8.79 20.86
C ALA A 57 3.88 -7.75 21.95
N SER A 58 3.03 -6.77 21.63
CA SER A 58 2.53 -5.76 22.57
C SER A 58 1.74 -6.38 23.73
N SER A 59 0.85 -7.33 23.43
CA SER A 59 0.07 -8.05 24.45
C SER A 59 0.97 -8.84 25.40
N CYS A 60 1.95 -9.57 24.86
CA CYS A 60 2.86 -10.35 25.68
C CYS A 60 3.86 -9.51 26.47
N MET A 61 4.36 -8.42 25.90
CA MET A 61 5.16 -7.45 26.64
C MET A 61 4.37 -6.90 27.85
N THR A 62 3.11 -6.54 27.65
CA THR A 62 2.21 -6.09 28.72
C THR A 62 1.99 -7.18 29.77
N TRP A 63 1.72 -8.42 29.35
CA TRP A 63 1.58 -9.57 30.24
C TRP A 63 2.80 -9.77 31.14
N PHE A 64 4.01 -9.77 30.56
CA PHE A 64 5.25 -9.93 31.31
C PHE A 64 5.47 -8.79 32.30
N TYR A 65 5.16 -7.55 31.95
CA TYR A 65 5.22 -6.43 32.89
C TYR A 65 4.24 -6.59 34.06
N HIS A 66 3.01 -7.05 33.81
CA HIS A 66 2.05 -7.31 34.89
C HIS A 66 2.47 -8.45 35.81
N LYS A 67 3.10 -9.51 35.27
CA LYS A 67 3.66 -10.61 36.08
C LYS A 67 4.90 -10.19 36.87
N ALA A 68 5.71 -9.27 36.34
CA ALA A 68 6.92 -8.78 37.00
C ALA A 68 6.64 -7.77 38.15
N LYS A 69 5.40 -7.31 38.32
CA LYS A 69 5.04 -6.45 39.47
C LYS A 69 4.89 -7.28 40.74
N ALA A 70 5.76 -7.04 41.71
CA ALA A 70 5.47 -7.31 43.13
C ALA A 70 4.15 -6.60 43.52
N PRO A 71 3.39 -7.10 44.52
CA PRO A 71 2.10 -6.49 44.89
C PRO A 71 2.30 -4.99 45.13
N PRO A 72 1.47 -4.13 44.54
CA PRO A 72 1.66 -2.69 44.64
C PRO A 72 1.51 -2.29 46.12
N PRO A 73 2.38 -1.42 46.67
CA PRO A 73 2.05 -0.76 47.93
C PRO A 73 0.75 0.02 47.73
N THR A 74 -0.11 0.00 48.74
CA THR A 74 -1.48 0.53 48.72
C THR A 74 -1.49 2.00 48.29
N ALA A 75 -1.65 2.25 46.98
CA ALA A 75 -1.79 3.58 46.41
C ALA A 75 -3.07 3.62 45.59
N GLN A 76 -3.97 4.54 45.94
CA GLN A 76 -5.20 4.81 45.21
C GLN A 76 -4.85 5.41 43.85
N GLY A 77 -5.08 4.64 42.77
CA GLY A 77 -4.71 5.03 41.41
C GLY A 77 -5.78 4.65 40.40
N ILE A 78 -6.05 5.59 39.49
CA ILE A 78 -7.07 5.55 38.44
C ILE A 78 -6.89 4.28 37.56
N SER A 79 -7.99 3.54 37.41
CA SER A 79 -8.08 2.30 36.63
C SER A 79 -7.98 2.59 35.13
N TRP A 80 -6.87 2.18 34.50
CA TRP A 80 -6.84 1.90 33.07
C TRP A 80 -7.37 0.49 32.82
N GLN A 81 -8.51 0.36 32.15
CA GLN A 81 -9.03 -0.93 31.70
C GLN A 81 -8.28 -1.34 30.43
N ALA A 82 -7.29 -2.21 30.59
CA ALA A 82 -6.72 -2.91 29.45
C ALA A 82 -7.79 -3.85 28.87
N GLU A 83 -8.20 -3.62 27.63
CA GLU A 83 -9.07 -4.54 26.90
C GLU A 83 -8.45 -5.94 26.96
N SER A 84 -9.29 -6.94 27.26
CA SER A 84 -8.87 -8.34 27.34
C SER A 84 -8.44 -8.82 25.96
N HIS A 85 -7.15 -8.78 25.70
CA HIS A 85 -6.57 -9.39 24.52
C HIS A 85 -6.73 -10.92 24.63
N PRO A 86 -6.88 -11.64 23.50
CA PRO A 86 -7.05 -13.09 23.49
C PRO A 86 -5.97 -13.75 24.34
N GLU A 87 -6.30 -14.87 24.97
CA GLU A 87 -5.42 -15.61 25.87
C GLU A 87 -4.24 -16.19 25.08
N VAL A 88 -3.26 -15.34 24.77
CA VAL A 88 -1.98 -15.74 24.18
C VAL A 88 -1.16 -16.33 25.30
N ASP A 89 -0.75 -17.58 25.14
CA ASP A 89 0.22 -18.23 26.01
C ASP A 89 1.60 -17.59 25.81
N CYS A 90 1.80 -16.43 26.43
CA CYS A 90 3.02 -15.62 26.29
C CYS A 90 4.29 -16.34 26.78
N PRO A 91 4.27 -17.14 27.87
CA PRO A 91 5.40 -17.99 28.22
C PRO A 91 5.79 -18.98 27.12
N ARG A 92 4.81 -19.55 26.41
CA ARG A 92 5.09 -20.44 25.28
C ARG A 92 5.56 -19.68 24.04
N ALA A 93 4.99 -18.51 23.78
CA ALA A 93 5.36 -17.68 22.63
C ALA A 93 6.76 -17.05 22.78
N TYR A 94 7.17 -16.74 24.01
CA TYR A 94 8.43 -16.08 24.36
C TYR A 94 9.09 -16.82 25.55
N PRO A 95 9.70 -17.99 25.31
CA PRO A 95 10.33 -18.79 26.37
C PRO A 95 11.54 -18.08 27.01
N GLY A 96 12.16 -17.12 26.32
CA GLY A 96 13.20 -16.22 26.84
C GLY A 96 12.65 -15.09 27.73
N GLY A 97 11.34 -15.05 27.96
CA GLY A 97 10.70 -14.10 28.87
C GLY A 97 10.59 -12.68 28.30
N ILE A 98 10.58 -11.70 29.21
CA ILE A 98 10.27 -10.30 28.87
C ILE A 98 11.23 -9.67 27.86
N ASN A 99 12.51 -10.07 27.85
CA ASN A 99 13.49 -9.48 26.94
C ASN A 99 13.22 -9.90 25.49
N GLU A 100 12.88 -11.16 25.26
CA GLU A 100 12.49 -11.66 23.94
C GLU A 100 11.21 -10.96 23.45
N ALA A 101 10.21 -10.82 24.33
CA ALA A 101 8.98 -10.09 24.01
C ALA A 101 9.24 -8.61 23.70
N ARG A 102 10.20 -7.97 24.38
CA ARG A 102 10.59 -6.57 24.14
C ARG A 102 11.32 -6.41 22.80
N ASP A 103 12.23 -7.31 22.48
CA ASP A 103 12.96 -7.31 21.21
C ASP A 103 11.99 -7.51 20.03
N ASP A 104 11.05 -8.44 20.17
CA ASP A 104 10.02 -8.68 19.15
C ASP A 104 9.02 -7.52 19.06
N PHE A 105 8.68 -6.87 20.18
CA PHE A 105 7.88 -5.64 20.16
C PHE A 105 8.57 -4.53 19.35
N SER A 106 9.85 -4.26 19.62
CA SER A 106 10.61 -3.25 18.88
C SER A 106 10.73 -3.59 17.39
N LYS A 107 10.99 -4.86 17.07
CA LYS A 107 11.05 -5.36 15.70
C LYS A 107 9.72 -5.19 14.97
N THR A 108 8.62 -5.66 15.55
CA THR A 108 7.29 -5.62 14.93
C THR A 108 6.77 -4.20 14.80
N GLN A 109 7.08 -3.31 15.76
CA GLN A 109 6.81 -1.88 15.64
C GLN A 109 7.53 -1.29 14.42
N SER A 110 8.84 -1.55 14.28
CA SER A 110 9.64 -1.06 13.15
C SER A 110 9.12 -1.56 11.80
N LEU A 111 8.77 -2.85 11.71
CA LEU A 111 8.21 -3.44 10.49
C LEU A 111 6.84 -2.83 10.15
N LEU A 112 5.96 -2.65 11.13
CA LEU A 112 4.67 -2.01 10.92
C LEU A 112 4.82 -0.56 10.45
N SER A 113 5.77 0.20 10.99
CA SER A 113 6.08 1.55 10.51
C SER A 113 6.51 1.54 9.04
N VAL A 114 7.41 0.64 8.64
CA VAL A 114 7.85 0.52 7.24
C VAL A 114 6.68 0.19 6.32
N SER A 115 5.82 -0.74 6.70
CA SER A 115 4.66 -1.14 5.90
C SER A 115 3.65 0.00 5.74
N LEU A 116 3.36 0.74 6.81
CA LEU A 116 2.44 1.88 6.76
C LEU A 116 3.01 3.02 5.91
N THR A 117 4.29 3.35 6.06
CA THR A 117 4.94 4.38 5.22
C THR A 117 5.06 3.93 3.76
N SER A 118 5.25 2.63 3.50
CA SER A 118 5.26 2.11 2.11
C SER A 118 3.89 2.23 1.47
N TYR A 119 2.83 2.06 2.26
CA TYR A 119 1.45 2.24 1.80
C TYR A 119 1.14 3.71 1.52
N GLU A 120 1.50 4.61 2.44
CA GLU A 120 1.42 6.05 2.21
C GLU A 120 2.18 6.47 0.95
N PHE A 121 3.37 5.93 0.72
CA PHE A 121 4.14 6.17 -0.51
C PHE A 121 3.38 5.74 -1.78
N ALA A 122 2.73 4.57 -1.74
CA ALA A 122 1.93 4.09 -2.86
C ALA A 122 0.69 4.97 -3.12
N LEU A 123 0.05 5.48 -2.07
CA LEU A 123 -1.08 6.41 -2.18
C LEU A 123 -0.64 7.77 -2.72
N VAL A 124 0.42 8.36 -2.15
CA VAL A 124 0.96 9.66 -2.60
C VAL A 124 1.37 9.63 -4.07
N ALA A 125 1.79 8.48 -4.60
CA ALA A 125 2.13 8.33 -6.02
C ALA A 125 0.91 8.40 -6.96
N ASP A 126 -0.31 8.20 -6.45
CA ASP A 126 -1.58 8.46 -7.14
C ASP A 126 -1.96 9.93 -6.91
N ARG A 127 -1.38 10.81 -7.72
CA ARG A 127 -1.32 12.25 -7.45
C ARG A 127 -2.69 12.91 -7.37
N ASN A 128 -3.64 12.38 -8.13
CA ASN A 128 -4.98 12.92 -8.29
C ASN A 128 -6.03 12.12 -7.51
N ASP A 129 -5.61 11.17 -6.67
CA ASP A 129 -6.45 10.31 -5.84
C ASP A 129 -7.52 9.53 -6.65
N ASP A 130 -7.23 9.16 -7.91
CA ASP A 130 -8.20 8.50 -8.78
C ASP A 130 -8.15 6.95 -8.71
N ALA A 131 -7.31 6.42 -7.81
CA ALA A 131 -7.04 5.01 -7.58
C ALA A 131 -6.49 4.27 -8.81
N THR A 132 -5.84 5.01 -9.71
CA THR A 132 -5.09 4.47 -10.84
C THR A 132 -3.76 5.20 -10.97
N TYR A 133 -2.77 4.58 -11.62
CA TYR A 133 -1.56 5.31 -11.96
C TYR A 133 -1.57 5.63 -13.45
N SER A 134 -1.66 6.91 -13.79
CA SER A 134 -1.37 7.39 -15.14
C SER A 134 0.07 7.03 -15.52
N ARG A 135 0.36 7.06 -16.83
CA ARG A 135 1.73 6.86 -17.34
C ARG A 135 2.79 7.71 -16.64
N THR A 136 2.48 8.99 -16.38
CA THR A 136 3.41 9.92 -15.73
C THR A 136 3.66 9.53 -14.28
N GLU A 137 2.60 9.16 -13.56
CA GLU A 137 2.68 8.70 -12.17
C GLU A 137 3.45 7.39 -12.05
N LEU A 138 3.21 6.44 -12.95
CA LEU A 138 4.01 5.20 -13.03
C LEU A 138 5.49 5.50 -13.28
N GLN A 139 5.81 6.37 -14.23
CA GLN A 139 7.20 6.71 -14.51
C GLN A 139 7.88 7.35 -13.30
N ASP A 140 7.18 8.24 -12.60
CA ASP A 140 7.69 8.92 -11.42
C ASP A 140 7.82 7.98 -10.22
N LEU A 141 6.84 7.09 -10.01
CA LEU A 141 6.86 6.03 -9.01
C LEU A 141 8.06 5.10 -9.22
N PHE A 142 8.27 4.61 -10.45
CA PHE A 142 9.41 3.75 -10.77
C PHE A 142 10.74 4.47 -10.55
N ARG A 143 10.82 5.76 -10.90
CA ARG A 143 12.01 6.57 -10.63
C ARG A 143 12.26 6.75 -9.13
N ALA A 144 11.24 7.09 -8.34
CA ALA A 144 11.34 7.24 -6.89
C ALA A 144 11.74 5.92 -6.21
N LEU A 145 11.34 4.79 -6.82
CA LEU A 145 11.77 3.45 -6.43
C LEU A 145 13.12 3.06 -7.04
N ALA A 146 13.85 3.92 -7.75
CA ALA A 146 15.08 3.59 -8.47
C ALA A 146 14.96 2.27 -9.29
N LEU A 147 13.85 2.12 -10.00
CA LEU A 147 13.52 1.00 -10.88
C LEU A 147 13.53 1.47 -12.35
N PRO A 148 13.89 0.59 -13.30
CA PRO A 148 13.74 0.88 -14.71
C PRO A 148 12.26 0.87 -15.12
N TYR A 149 11.82 1.86 -15.88
CA TYR A 149 10.47 1.93 -16.45
C TYR A 149 10.53 1.80 -17.98
N ASP A 150 9.78 0.85 -18.53
CA ASP A 150 9.48 0.75 -19.97
C ASP A 150 7.95 0.73 -20.13
N GLU A 151 7.41 1.68 -20.90
CA GLU A 151 5.96 1.79 -21.15
C GLU A 151 5.40 0.59 -21.92
N ARG A 152 6.25 -0.16 -22.62
CA ARG A 152 5.88 -1.35 -23.38
C ARG A 152 5.80 -2.60 -22.51
N ASP A 153 6.25 -2.52 -21.26
CA ASP A 153 6.19 -3.66 -20.34
C ASP A 153 4.73 -4.06 -20.06
N GLN A 154 4.55 -5.35 -19.80
CA GLN A 154 3.26 -5.88 -19.35
C GLN A 154 3.00 -5.43 -17.91
N ALA A 155 1.74 -5.17 -17.56
CA ALA A 155 1.35 -4.73 -16.20
C ALA A 155 1.87 -5.71 -15.14
N GLN A 156 1.79 -7.01 -15.41
CA GLN A 156 2.29 -8.02 -14.48
C GLN A 156 3.79 -7.88 -14.18
N LYS A 157 4.60 -7.56 -15.19
CA LYS A 157 6.04 -7.32 -14.99
C LYS A 157 6.27 -6.08 -14.13
N GLN A 158 5.54 -5.00 -14.39
CA GLN A 158 5.62 -3.78 -13.59
C GLN A 158 5.18 -4.01 -12.14
N ILE A 159 4.07 -4.72 -11.92
CA ILE A 159 3.59 -5.13 -10.58
C ILE A 159 4.65 -5.92 -9.84
N THR A 160 5.26 -6.92 -10.48
CA THR A 160 6.33 -7.72 -9.86
C THR A 160 7.51 -6.85 -9.43
N LEU A 161 7.97 -5.91 -10.27
CA LEU A 161 9.06 -5.02 -9.91
C LEU A 161 8.73 -4.12 -8.71
N LEU A 162 7.50 -3.59 -8.68
CA LEU A 162 7.02 -2.76 -7.57
C LEU A 162 6.94 -3.56 -6.26
N THR A 163 6.34 -4.75 -6.28
CA THR A 163 6.20 -5.59 -5.08
C THR A 163 7.54 -6.13 -4.59
N GLU A 164 8.44 -6.56 -5.49
CA GLU A 164 9.79 -6.99 -5.13
C GLU A 164 10.60 -5.85 -4.48
N ARG A 165 10.46 -4.62 -4.99
CA ARG A 165 11.11 -3.45 -4.40
C ARG A 165 10.55 -3.14 -3.01
N SER A 166 9.24 -3.12 -2.86
CA SER A 166 8.58 -2.90 -1.58
C SER A 166 8.98 -3.98 -0.55
N ASP A 167 9.01 -5.24 -0.96
CA ASP A 167 9.46 -6.34 -0.11
C ASP A 167 10.94 -6.22 0.28
N SER A 168 11.78 -5.71 -0.62
CA SER A 168 13.19 -5.44 -0.33
C SER A 168 13.34 -4.35 0.73
N TRP A 169 12.59 -3.25 0.62
CA TRP A 169 12.57 -2.20 1.64
C TRP A 169 12.05 -2.72 2.97
N TYR A 170 10.98 -3.52 2.97
CA TYR A 170 10.42 -4.15 4.16
C TYR A 170 11.42 -5.08 4.86
N ARG A 171 11.99 -6.06 4.14
CA ARG A 171 12.93 -7.04 4.72
C ARG A 171 14.16 -6.38 5.33
N ASN A 172 14.65 -5.32 4.68
CA ASN A 172 15.83 -4.58 5.14
C ASN A 172 15.49 -3.44 6.11
N ARG A 173 14.21 -3.21 6.43
CA ARG A 173 13.72 -2.08 7.24
C ARG A 173 14.26 -0.75 6.75
N ASN A 174 14.36 -0.60 5.43
CA ASN A 174 15.08 0.48 4.79
C ASN A 174 14.20 1.74 4.70
N MET A 175 13.97 2.37 5.86
CA MET A 175 13.24 3.63 5.95
C MET A 175 13.94 4.75 5.19
N ASP A 176 15.27 4.77 5.15
CA ASP A 176 16.01 5.83 4.45
C ASP A 176 15.71 5.83 2.95
N ALA A 177 15.73 4.66 2.30
CA ALA A 177 15.38 4.56 0.88
C ALA A 177 13.91 4.90 0.61
N LEU A 178 13.01 4.51 1.51
CA LEU A 178 11.59 4.84 1.42
C LEU A 178 11.35 6.35 1.56
N MET A 179 12.00 6.99 2.53
CA MET A 179 11.92 8.44 2.74
C MET A 179 12.59 9.22 1.60
N GLN A 180 13.66 8.69 1.01
CA GLN A 180 14.24 9.26 -0.21
C GLN A 180 13.23 9.18 -1.38
N GLY A 181 12.58 8.03 -1.59
CA GLY A 181 11.53 7.90 -2.60
C GLY A 181 10.37 8.87 -2.38
N MET A 182 9.92 9.04 -1.13
CA MET A 182 8.93 10.06 -0.76
C MET A 182 9.41 11.48 -1.09
N SER A 183 10.66 11.80 -0.77
CA SER A 183 11.27 13.10 -1.11
C SER A 183 11.28 13.34 -2.61
N ASP A 184 11.66 12.34 -3.40
CA ASP A 184 11.67 12.41 -4.87
C ASP A 184 10.27 12.70 -5.44
N LEU A 185 9.22 12.07 -4.90
CA LEU A 185 7.83 12.39 -5.25
C LEU A 185 7.48 13.82 -4.83
N TYR A 186 7.88 14.27 -3.64
CA TYR A 186 7.60 15.63 -3.19
C TYR A 186 8.30 16.70 -4.03
N GLU A 187 9.52 16.47 -4.49
CA GLU A 187 10.21 17.39 -5.41
C GLU A 187 9.47 17.56 -6.74
N ARG A 188 8.68 16.56 -7.13
CA ARG A 188 7.85 16.55 -8.35
C ARG A 188 6.44 17.11 -8.16
N GLY A 189 6.13 17.55 -6.95
CA GLY A 189 4.84 18.18 -6.62
C GLY A 189 3.76 17.22 -6.12
N TYR A 190 4.07 15.95 -5.89
CA TYR A 190 3.18 15.01 -5.20
C TYR A 190 3.10 15.38 -3.72
N ARG A 191 1.95 15.25 -3.08
CA ARG A 191 1.77 15.62 -1.68
C ARG A 191 0.76 14.66 -1.06
N VAL A 192 0.88 14.45 0.24
CA VAL A 192 -0.14 13.74 1.01
C VAL A 192 -1.44 14.52 0.94
N THR A 193 -2.47 13.91 0.39
CA THR A 193 -3.81 14.49 0.25
C THR A 193 -4.67 14.16 1.47
N PRO A 194 -5.83 14.83 1.64
CA PRO A 194 -6.83 14.39 2.61
C PRO A 194 -7.36 12.97 2.33
N SER A 195 -7.39 12.54 1.05
CA SER A 195 -7.81 11.20 0.66
C SER A 195 -6.81 10.16 1.18
N ASP A 196 -5.52 10.37 0.94
CA ASP A 196 -4.43 9.54 1.46
C ASP A 196 -4.53 9.35 2.96
N ARG A 197 -4.75 10.44 3.70
CA ARG A 197 -4.89 10.41 5.16
C ARG A 197 -6.11 9.61 5.60
N SER A 198 -7.23 9.76 4.90
CA SER A 198 -8.45 9.00 5.20
C SER A 198 -8.21 7.51 5.00
N GLU A 199 -7.56 7.14 3.90
CA GLU A 199 -7.27 5.75 3.57
C GLU A 199 -6.21 5.14 4.50
N LEU A 200 -5.15 5.88 4.81
CA LEU A 200 -4.16 5.47 5.80
C LEU A 200 -4.82 5.28 7.18
N ASN A 201 -5.69 6.20 7.61
CA ASN A 201 -6.44 6.05 8.87
C ASN A 201 -7.34 4.80 8.87
N ARG A 202 -7.97 4.48 7.73
CA ARG A 202 -8.78 3.27 7.57
C ARG A 202 -7.92 2.03 7.74
N VAL A 203 -6.73 2.01 7.14
CA VAL A 203 -5.79 0.89 7.20
C VAL A 203 -5.05 0.82 8.55
N MET A 204 -4.92 1.92 9.29
CA MET A 204 -4.30 1.97 10.62
C MET A 204 -5.20 1.43 11.73
N ARG A 205 -6.52 1.51 11.60
CA ARG A 205 -7.49 0.90 12.53
C ARG A 205 -7.49 -0.63 12.41
#